data_AF-A0A1F7RYN2-F1
#
_entry.id   AF-A0A1F7RYN2-F1
#
_cell.length_a   1.000
_cell.length_b   1.000
_cell.length_c   1.000
_cell.angle_alpha   90.00
_cell.angle_beta   90.00
_cell.angle_gamma   90.00
#
_symmetry.space_group_name_H-M   'P 1'
#
loop_
_entity.id
_entity.type
_entity.pdbx_description
1 polymer ?
#
loop_
_entity_poly.entity_id
_entity_poly.type
_entity_poly.pdbx_seq_one_letter_code
_entity_poly.pdbx_strand_id
1 'polypeptide(L)'
;PLYPYFLAFIYALFGGGNLLAVRLIQVLIGSLIPVVMYIYCRRIFSWNEAVLSGSIIVFYGILIFYEGLILKVTLSLFVTTLMFLVLTYDKRITVFRAFIGGISFGLSCLFRGNMLLFFPFILIFLVIQSRIQIFSRLVMFVIGVIICILPVTAFNYYRENDFILLTGHGGQNLYVGFNEYADGKAGRPPFLRANPKYEEYDARKYAEKETGRSLKPSEISSFWKKKAFEYIKVHPSQAIQLLWLKFRLFFNGYEIPDNKNFYFDRKFSPVLYVGFVNYGVIAPLGILGFFLTIPLMRKTFLLHTFMIVYSMSIIIFHVYSRYRIPVLAAMVPFASHSVFWFIDKLKSKKWNQFLAGIIMLLALAGFVNQNLGEYSFAQWHFNQGKGYAVLGDSMNAVKSFQEALKIAPTYAEAWNNLGLIHFQQDKLYLAVEEFTKAIECNKNLAETYLNLGTCYVNSGNFDKAESLFREAISRNPEYEKAYFNLGRLYILKNENQKAVEVLETARRMDPANKKFLFNLAETYEKVDMKKALELWRTLFATLSDDNESQQIRSEISLHIHELESGEIPDKP
;
A
#
# COMPACT_ATOMS: atom_id res chain seq x y z
N PRO A 1 -2.40 8.76 -10.60
CA PRO A 1 -3.03 10.09 -10.43
C PRO A 1 -4.57 10.08 -10.44
N LEU A 2 -5.22 9.25 -11.27
CA LEU A 2 -6.68 9.36 -11.51
C LEU A 2 -7.57 8.98 -10.33
N TYR A 3 -7.16 8.04 -9.48
CA TYR A 3 -8.02 7.54 -8.40
C TYR A 3 -8.39 8.58 -7.34
N PRO A 4 -7.47 9.42 -6.83
CA PRO A 4 -7.83 10.57 -5.98
C PRO A 4 -8.87 11.50 -6.62
N TYR A 5 -8.75 11.82 -7.92
CA TYR A 5 -9.74 12.65 -8.61
C TYR A 5 -11.10 11.96 -8.70
N PHE A 6 -11.11 10.64 -8.93
CA PHE A 6 -12.34 9.84 -8.90
C PHE A 6 -13.01 9.89 -7.52
N LEU A 7 -12.24 9.76 -6.43
CA LEU A 7 -12.77 9.88 -5.07
C LEU A 7 -13.30 11.29 -4.80
N ALA A 8 -12.56 12.33 -5.18
CA ALA A 8 -12.97 13.72 -5.02
C ALA A 8 -14.28 14.02 -5.76
N PHE A 9 -14.43 13.50 -6.98
CA PHE A 9 -15.66 13.63 -7.76
C PHE A 9 -16.86 12.97 -7.06
N ILE A 10 -16.71 11.76 -6.52
CA ILE A 10 -17.78 11.09 -5.78
C ILE A 10 -18.13 11.86 -4.50
N TYR A 11 -17.13 12.32 -3.74
CA TYR A 11 -17.38 13.12 -2.55
C TYR A 11 -18.05 14.46 -2.85
N ALA A 12 -17.75 15.07 -4.01
CA ALA A 12 -18.45 16.28 -4.45
C ALA A 12 -19.94 16.01 -4.75
N LEU A 13 -20.28 14.83 -5.28
CA LEU A 13 -21.66 14.47 -5.63
C LEU A 13 -22.49 13.99 -4.43
N PHE A 14 -21.89 13.20 -3.53
CA PHE A 14 -22.61 12.47 -2.48
C PHE A 14 -22.28 12.92 -1.07
N GLY A 15 -21.57 14.06 -0.93
CA GLY A 15 -21.10 14.60 0.33
C GLY A 15 -19.71 14.08 0.73
N GLY A 16 -18.95 14.94 1.41
CA GLY A 16 -17.58 14.68 1.83
C GLY A 16 -17.44 13.40 2.64
N GLY A 17 -16.63 12.45 2.16
CA GLY A 17 -16.27 11.25 2.91
C GLY A 17 -17.27 10.09 2.86
N ASN A 18 -18.29 10.12 1.98
CA ASN A 18 -19.23 9.01 1.85
C ASN A 18 -18.57 7.76 1.22
N LEU A 19 -17.98 6.90 2.07
CA LEU A 19 -17.28 5.69 1.65
C LEU A 19 -18.22 4.64 1.02
N LEU A 20 -19.51 4.64 1.40
CA LEU A 20 -20.50 3.71 0.85
C LEU A 20 -20.76 4.03 -0.62
N ALA A 21 -20.95 5.31 -0.97
CA ALA A 21 -21.13 5.74 -2.35
C ALA A 21 -19.94 5.32 -3.24
N VAL A 22 -18.71 5.51 -2.73
CA VAL A 22 -17.48 5.07 -3.42
C VAL A 22 -17.50 3.56 -3.70
N ARG A 23 -17.84 2.75 -2.69
CA ARG A 23 -17.90 1.28 -2.83
C ARG A 23 -18.99 0.87 -3.82
N LEU A 24 -20.19 1.43 -3.73
CA LEU A 24 -21.30 1.09 -4.64
C LEU A 24 -20.97 1.42 -6.09
N ILE A 25 -20.44 2.61 -6.37
CA ILE A 25 -20.03 3.00 -7.73
C ILE A 25 -18.92 2.08 -8.24
N GLN A 26 -17.96 1.74 -7.40
CA GLN A 26 -16.88 0.83 -7.79
C GLN A 26 -17.37 -0.58 -8.09
N VAL A 27 -18.31 -1.11 -7.29
CA VAL A 27 -18.96 -2.42 -7.55
C VAL A 27 -19.76 -2.38 -8.85
N LEU A 28 -20.50 -1.29 -9.11
CA LEU A 28 -21.20 -1.10 -10.39
C LEU A 28 -20.23 -1.14 -11.57
N ILE A 29 -19.12 -0.40 -11.50
CA ILE A 29 -18.07 -0.43 -12.54
C ILE A 29 -17.46 -1.83 -12.67
N GLY A 30 -17.20 -2.52 -11.54
CA GLY A 30 -16.69 -3.89 -11.51
C GLY A 30 -17.60 -4.88 -12.22
N SER A 31 -18.92 -4.78 -11.99
CA SER A 31 -19.93 -5.63 -12.62
C SER A 31 -20.01 -5.49 -14.15
N LEU A 32 -19.49 -4.39 -14.72
CA LEU A 32 -19.40 -4.18 -16.16
C LEU A 32 -18.17 -4.87 -16.79
N ILE A 33 -17.14 -5.23 -16.00
CA ILE A 33 -15.91 -5.86 -16.51
C ILE A 33 -16.20 -7.18 -17.25
N PRO A 34 -16.98 -8.14 -16.70
CA PRO A 34 -17.34 -9.36 -17.42
C PRO A 34 -18.03 -9.10 -18.75
N VAL A 35 -18.90 -8.08 -18.81
CA VAL A 35 -19.67 -7.71 -20.00
C VAL A 35 -18.76 -7.14 -21.08
N VAL A 36 -17.91 -6.17 -20.72
CA VAL A 36 -16.91 -5.60 -21.62
C VAL A 36 -15.97 -6.70 -22.13
N MET A 37 -15.55 -7.60 -21.24
CA MET A 37 -14.72 -8.75 -21.58
C MET A 37 -15.36 -9.69 -22.58
N TYR A 38 -16.61 -10.08 -22.35
CA TYR A 38 -17.40 -10.86 -23.30
C TYR A 38 -17.43 -10.18 -24.67
N ILE A 39 -17.75 -8.89 -24.74
CA ILE A 39 -17.94 -8.20 -26.02
C ILE A 39 -16.64 -8.16 -26.82
N TYR A 40 -15.50 -7.82 -26.22
CA TYR A 40 -14.25 -7.76 -27.00
C TYR A 40 -13.71 -9.16 -27.31
N CYS A 41 -13.88 -10.14 -26.40
CA CYS A 41 -13.53 -11.53 -26.68
C CYS A 41 -14.31 -12.05 -27.89
N ARG A 42 -15.61 -11.72 -27.98
CA ARG A 42 -16.47 -12.15 -29.10
C ARG A 42 -16.00 -11.63 -30.47
N ARG A 43 -15.24 -10.54 -30.50
CA ARG A 43 -14.67 -9.96 -31.73
C ARG A 43 -13.38 -10.65 -32.18
N ILE A 44 -12.72 -11.34 -31.27
CA ILE A 44 -11.45 -12.04 -31.52
C ILE A 44 -11.69 -13.54 -31.69
N PHE A 45 -12.56 -14.09 -30.85
CA PHE A 45 -12.82 -15.51 -30.62
C PHE A 45 -14.31 -15.87 -30.82
N SER A 46 -14.66 -17.14 -30.61
CA SER A 46 -16.04 -17.66 -30.73
C SER A 46 -16.95 -17.18 -29.60
N TRP A 47 -18.26 -17.46 -29.74
CA TRP A 47 -19.27 -17.08 -28.76
C TRP A 47 -19.03 -17.80 -27.43
N ASN A 48 -18.78 -19.11 -27.49
CA ASN A 48 -18.56 -19.91 -26.30
C ASN A 48 -17.31 -19.45 -25.53
N GLU A 49 -16.23 -19.12 -26.24
CA GLU A 49 -15.00 -18.59 -25.64
C GLU A 49 -15.24 -17.24 -24.95
N ALA A 50 -16.04 -16.37 -25.58
CA ALA A 50 -16.39 -15.08 -25.00
C ALA A 50 -17.24 -15.23 -23.72
N VAL A 51 -18.23 -16.12 -23.73
CA VAL A 51 -19.06 -16.41 -22.54
C VAL A 51 -18.20 -16.96 -21.40
N LEU A 52 -17.28 -17.88 -21.71
CA LEU A 52 -16.37 -18.42 -20.73
C LEU A 52 -15.44 -17.35 -20.15
N SER A 53 -14.91 -16.44 -20.97
CA SER A 53 -14.07 -15.33 -20.50
C SER A 53 -14.79 -14.42 -19.51
N GLY A 54 -16.03 -14.02 -19.82
CA GLY A 54 -16.85 -13.25 -18.89
C GLY A 54 -17.13 -14.02 -17.60
N SER A 55 -17.48 -15.31 -17.71
CA SER A 55 -17.79 -16.18 -16.57
C SER A 55 -16.59 -16.38 -15.63
N ILE A 56 -15.39 -16.56 -16.19
CA ILE A 56 -14.15 -16.67 -15.40
C ILE A 56 -13.98 -15.43 -14.51
N ILE A 57 -14.22 -14.22 -15.02
CA ILE A 57 -14.11 -12.98 -14.24
C ILE A 57 -15.18 -12.89 -13.16
N VAL A 58 -16.43 -13.29 -13.45
CA VAL A 58 -17.53 -13.28 -12.47
C VAL A 58 -17.17 -14.12 -11.24
N PHE A 59 -16.55 -15.28 -11.44
CA PHE A 59 -16.20 -16.21 -10.35
C PHE A 59 -14.75 -16.05 -9.86
N TYR A 60 -14.05 -14.97 -10.23
CA TYR A 60 -12.68 -14.74 -9.81
C TYR A 60 -12.62 -14.02 -8.45
N GLY A 61 -12.43 -14.78 -7.36
CA GLY A 61 -12.63 -14.29 -6.00
C GLY A 61 -11.76 -13.10 -5.58
N ILE A 62 -10.53 -13.00 -6.09
CA ILE A 62 -9.65 -11.88 -5.77
C ILE A 62 -10.12 -10.56 -6.42
N LEU A 63 -10.86 -10.60 -7.53
CA LEU A 63 -11.47 -9.39 -8.10
C LEU A 63 -12.64 -8.92 -7.23
N ILE A 64 -13.52 -9.83 -6.82
CA ILE A 64 -14.62 -9.55 -5.86
C ILE A 64 -14.05 -8.93 -4.57
N PHE A 65 -12.92 -9.47 -4.09
CA PHE A 65 -12.20 -8.92 -2.95
C PHE A 65 -11.75 -7.48 -3.17
N TYR A 66 -11.10 -7.17 -4.29
CA TYR A 66 -10.63 -5.82 -4.58
C TYR A 66 -11.75 -4.83 -4.87
N GLU A 67 -12.90 -5.29 -5.39
CA GLU A 67 -14.08 -4.45 -5.59
C GLU A 67 -14.63 -3.88 -4.28
N GLY A 68 -14.56 -4.65 -3.19
CA GLY A 68 -14.95 -4.20 -1.85
C GLY A 68 -13.96 -3.24 -1.17
N LEU A 69 -12.75 -3.06 -1.73
CA LEU A 69 -11.72 -2.20 -1.16
C LEU A 69 -11.65 -0.86 -1.88
N ILE A 70 -11.42 0.22 -1.15
CA ILE A 70 -11.25 1.57 -1.73
C ILE A 70 -9.84 1.66 -2.34
N LEU A 71 -9.67 1.01 -3.49
CA LEU A 71 -8.44 0.91 -4.26
C LEU A 71 -8.74 1.01 -5.76
N LYS A 72 -7.77 1.54 -6.50
CA LYS A 72 -7.84 1.72 -7.96
C LYS A 72 -7.83 0.43 -8.80
N VAL A 73 -7.83 -0.75 -8.18
CA VAL A 73 -7.56 -2.03 -8.86
C VAL A 73 -8.65 -2.36 -9.89
N THR A 74 -9.92 -2.31 -9.47
CA THR A 74 -11.07 -2.59 -10.33
C THR A 74 -11.16 -1.62 -11.50
N LEU A 75 -11.02 -0.32 -11.24
CA LEU A 75 -11.06 0.70 -12.30
C LEU A 75 -9.91 0.52 -13.30
N SER A 76 -8.72 0.16 -12.82
CA SER A 76 -7.58 -0.14 -13.68
C SER A 76 -7.88 -1.30 -14.64
N LEU A 77 -8.51 -2.38 -14.17
CA LEU A 77 -8.89 -3.50 -15.02
C LEU A 77 -10.00 -3.09 -15.99
N PHE A 78 -11.03 -2.39 -15.50
CA PHE A 78 -12.14 -1.91 -16.33
C PHE A 78 -11.67 -1.06 -17.51
N VAL A 79 -10.85 -0.02 -17.26
CA VAL A 79 -10.33 0.84 -18.34
C VAL A 79 -9.41 0.05 -19.28
N THR A 80 -8.64 -0.92 -18.78
CA THR A 80 -7.82 -1.80 -19.64
C THR A 80 -8.70 -2.65 -20.56
N THR A 81 -9.78 -3.24 -20.04
CA THR A 81 -10.75 -4.01 -20.86
C THR A 81 -11.51 -3.12 -21.84
N LEU A 82 -11.83 -1.88 -21.45
CA LEU A 82 -12.46 -0.90 -22.33
C LEU A 82 -11.51 -0.50 -23.48
N MET A 83 -10.22 -0.32 -23.19
CA MET A 83 -9.20 -0.07 -24.20
C MET A 83 -9.15 -1.22 -25.22
N PHE A 84 -9.14 -2.47 -24.75
CA PHE A 84 -9.24 -3.61 -25.66
C PHE A 84 -10.55 -3.62 -26.43
N LEU A 85 -11.69 -3.34 -25.80
CA LEU A 85 -12.96 -3.22 -26.50
C LEU A 85 -12.93 -2.16 -27.60
N VAL A 86 -12.30 -1.01 -27.39
CA VAL A 86 -12.25 0.06 -28.40
C VAL A 86 -11.30 -0.29 -29.54
N LEU A 87 -10.13 -0.85 -29.21
CA LEU A 87 -9.06 -1.13 -30.18
C LEU A 87 -9.21 -2.47 -30.90
N THR A 88 -9.91 -3.45 -30.32
CA THR A 88 -10.20 -4.74 -30.96
C THR A 88 -11.59 -4.70 -31.58
N TYR A 89 -11.63 -4.54 -32.90
CA TYR A 89 -12.87 -4.55 -33.68
C TYR A 89 -12.76 -5.46 -34.90
N ASP A 90 -13.88 -6.06 -35.27
CA ASP A 90 -14.01 -6.99 -36.39
C ASP A 90 -13.91 -6.28 -37.78
N LYS A 91 -14.04 -4.94 -37.81
CA LYS A 91 -13.78 -4.10 -39.01
C LYS A 91 -12.62 -3.12 -38.77
N ARG A 92 -12.14 -2.46 -39.82
CA ARG A 92 -11.04 -1.46 -39.74
C ARG A 92 -11.33 -0.40 -38.67
N ILE A 93 -10.33 -0.08 -37.84
CA ILE A 93 -10.41 0.94 -36.78
C ILE A 93 -10.63 2.32 -37.42
N THR A 94 -11.64 3.07 -37.00
CA THR A 94 -11.87 4.44 -37.50
C THR A 94 -10.97 5.46 -36.80
N VAL A 95 -10.78 6.63 -37.39
CA VAL A 95 -10.01 7.74 -36.79
C VAL A 95 -10.59 8.12 -35.41
N PHE A 96 -11.91 8.22 -35.30
CA PHE A 96 -12.58 8.49 -34.02
C PHE A 96 -12.34 7.38 -32.98
N ARG A 97 -12.34 6.10 -33.38
CA ARG A 97 -12.02 5.02 -32.44
C ARG A 97 -10.55 5.01 -32.03
N ALA A 98 -9.64 5.42 -32.90
CA ALA A 98 -8.25 5.63 -32.51
C ALA A 98 -8.13 6.73 -31.44
N PHE A 99 -8.89 7.83 -31.58
CA PHE A 99 -8.98 8.87 -30.55
C PHE A 99 -9.51 8.35 -29.20
N ILE A 100 -10.65 7.66 -29.20
CA ILE A 100 -11.22 7.06 -27.98
C ILE A 100 -10.27 6.00 -27.40
N GLY A 101 -9.58 5.23 -28.25
CA GLY A 101 -8.53 4.31 -27.86
C GLY A 101 -7.40 5.02 -27.14
N GLY A 102 -6.97 6.18 -27.65
CA GLY A 102 -5.99 7.07 -27.01
C GLY A 102 -6.45 7.54 -25.63
N ILE A 103 -7.71 7.98 -25.50
CA ILE A 103 -8.30 8.38 -24.21
C ILE A 103 -8.27 7.19 -23.23
N SER A 104 -8.76 6.02 -23.63
CA SER A 104 -8.78 4.84 -22.76
C SER A 104 -7.38 4.38 -22.32
N PHE A 105 -6.39 4.46 -23.22
CA PHE A 105 -4.99 4.18 -22.88
C PHE A 105 -4.42 5.25 -21.94
N GLY A 106 -4.67 6.54 -22.20
CA GLY A 106 -4.26 7.64 -21.33
C GLY A 106 -4.81 7.50 -19.91
N LEU A 107 -6.10 7.19 -19.77
CA LEU A 107 -6.74 6.89 -18.48
C LEU A 107 -6.09 5.66 -17.79
N SER A 108 -5.77 4.61 -18.56
CA SER A 108 -5.05 3.43 -18.04
C SER A 108 -3.68 3.81 -17.48
N CYS A 109 -2.94 4.68 -18.16
CA CYS A 109 -1.66 5.23 -17.70
C CYS A 109 -1.81 6.04 -16.41
N LEU A 110 -2.89 6.82 -16.25
CA LEU A 110 -3.14 7.56 -15.02
C LEU A 110 -3.49 6.67 -13.81
N PHE A 111 -4.03 5.47 -14.03
CA PHE A 111 -4.18 4.46 -12.98
C PHE A 111 -2.86 3.73 -12.69
N ARG A 112 -2.12 3.39 -13.75
CA ARG A 112 -0.92 2.54 -13.73
C ARG A 112 0.14 3.09 -14.68
N GLY A 113 1.16 3.76 -14.14
CA GLY A 113 2.20 4.41 -14.96
C GLY A 113 3.02 3.45 -15.82
N ASN A 114 3.17 2.19 -15.41
CA ASN A 114 3.82 1.15 -16.20
C ASN A 114 3.10 0.80 -17.51
N MET A 115 1.82 1.19 -17.67
CA MET A 115 1.09 1.05 -18.94
C MET A 115 1.75 1.82 -20.08
N LEU A 116 2.51 2.89 -19.79
CA LEU A 116 3.22 3.65 -20.82
C LEU A 116 4.17 2.78 -21.65
N LEU A 117 4.74 1.72 -21.08
CA LEU A 117 5.62 0.79 -21.80
C LEU A 117 4.90 0.08 -22.95
N PHE A 118 3.56 0.01 -22.91
CA PHE A 118 2.74 -0.61 -23.94
C PHE A 118 2.40 0.33 -25.11
N PHE A 119 2.65 1.63 -24.97
CA PHE A 119 2.37 2.65 -26.00
C PHE A 119 2.93 2.31 -27.40
N PRO A 120 4.22 1.95 -27.58
CA PRO A 120 4.76 1.66 -28.91
C PRO A 120 4.06 0.47 -29.58
N PHE A 121 3.62 -0.53 -28.81
CA PHE A 121 2.94 -1.71 -29.34
C PHE A 121 1.52 -1.38 -29.83
N ILE A 122 0.84 -0.42 -29.21
CA ILE A 122 -0.44 0.08 -29.73
C ILE A 122 -0.24 0.82 -31.05
N LEU A 123 0.82 1.65 -31.18
CA LEU A 123 1.12 2.31 -32.45
C LEU A 123 1.42 1.30 -33.56
N ILE A 124 2.25 0.29 -33.28
CA ILE A 124 2.54 -0.81 -34.20
C ILE A 124 1.25 -1.53 -34.60
N PHE A 125 0.38 -1.84 -33.64
CA PHE A 125 -0.91 -2.45 -33.93
C PHE A 125 -1.78 -1.59 -34.84
N LEU A 126 -1.87 -0.28 -34.59
CA LEU A 126 -2.63 0.64 -35.43
C LEU A 126 -2.08 0.67 -36.86
N VAL A 127 -0.77 0.58 -37.05
CA VAL A 127 -0.14 0.46 -38.38
C VAL A 127 -0.53 -0.87 -39.03
N ILE A 128 -0.39 -2.01 -38.33
CA ILE A 128 -0.72 -3.34 -38.86
C ILE A 128 -2.20 -3.44 -39.29
N GLN A 129 -3.12 -2.83 -38.54
CA GLN A 129 -4.57 -2.87 -38.82
C GLN A 129 -5.05 -1.85 -39.85
N SER A 130 -4.20 -0.91 -40.26
CA SER A 130 -4.58 0.22 -41.09
C SER A 130 -3.88 0.15 -42.45
N ARG A 131 -4.67 0.07 -43.53
CA ARG A 131 -4.16 0.22 -44.91
C ARG A 131 -4.31 1.65 -45.47
N ILE A 132 -5.17 2.45 -44.86
CA ILE A 132 -5.54 3.82 -45.28
C ILE A 132 -5.68 4.67 -44.02
N GLN A 133 -5.37 5.97 -44.09
CA GLN A 133 -5.46 6.94 -42.97
C GLN A 133 -4.61 6.55 -41.74
N ILE A 134 -3.46 5.89 -41.96
CA ILE A 134 -2.56 5.48 -40.87
C ILE A 134 -2.15 6.71 -40.05
N PHE A 135 -1.69 7.76 -40.72
CA PHE A 135 -1.24 9.00 -40.08
C PHE A 135 -2.35 9.63 -39.21
N SER A 136 -3.55 9.82 -39.75
CA SER A 136 -4.67 10.41 -39.01
C SER A 136 -5.04 9.60 -37.77
N ARG A 137 -4.99 8.27 -37.83
CA ARG A 137 -5.28 7.40 -36.67
C ARG A 137 -4.19 7.49 -35.62
N LEU A 138 -2.92 7.47 -36.01
CA LEU A 138 -1.80 7.63 -35.09
C LEU A 138 -1.87 8.99 -34.38
N VAL A 139 -2.05 10.07 -35.15
CA VAL A 139 -2.19 11.43 -34.59
C VAL A 139 -3.37 11.50 -33.62
N MET A 140 -4.55 11.03 -34.01
CA MET A 140 -5.71 11.09 -33.13
C MET A 140 -5.59 10.20 -31.89
N PHE A 141 -4.94 9.04 -32.00
CA PHE A 141 -4.61 8.24 -30.83
C PHE A 141 -3.69 9.01 -29.88
N VAL A 142 -2.60 9.61 -30.39
CA VAL A 142 -1.66 10.41 -29.60
C VAL A 142 -2.36 11.60 -28.94
N ILE A 143 -3.22 12.33 -29.67
CA ILE A 143 -4.02 13.43 -29.11
C ILE A 143 -4.88 12.92 -27.95
N GLY A 144 -5.55 11.77 -28.12
CA GLY A 144 -6.34 11.15 -27.05
C GLY A 144 -5.52 10.81 -25.81
N VAL A 145 -4.29 10.33 -25.98
CA VAL A 145 -3.37 10.05 -24.86
C VAL A 145 -2.94 11.34 -24.16
N ILE A 146 -2.54 12.35 -24.94
CA ILE A 146 -2.08 13.65 -24.42
C ILE A 146 -3.18 14.34 -23.63
N ILE A 147 -4.43 14.35 -24.11
CA ILE A 147 -5.54 15.05 -23.44
C ILE A 147 -5.78 14.52 -22.02
N CYS A 148 -5.51 13.23 -21.77
CA CYS A 148 -5.64 12.63 -20.46
C CYS A 148 -4.43 12.89 -19.56
N ILE A 149 -3.21 12.79 -20.11
CA ILE A 149 -1.97 12.85 -19.32
C ILE A 149 -1.55 14.29 -19.04
N LEU A 150 -1.70 15.19 -20.01
CA LEU A 150 -1.21 16.56 -19.96
C LEU A 150 -1.71 17.36 -18.75
N PRO A 151 -3.00 17.30 -18.33
CA PRO A 151 -3.45 18.04 -17.15
C PRO A 151 -2.69 17.68 -15.88
N VAL A 152 -2.35 16.39 -15.71
CA VAL A 152 -1.58 15.92 -14.56
C VAL A 152 -0.12 16.38 -14.66
N THR A 153 0.48 16.27 -15.84
CA THR A 153 1.84 16.75 -16.10
C THR A 153 1.95 18.27 -15.84
N ALA A 154 0.99 19.05 -16.33
CA ALA A 154 0.94 20.49 -16.15
C ALA A 154 0.77 20.86 -14.68
N PHE A 155 -0.08 20.14 -13.94
CA PHE A 155 -0.26 20.33 -12.50
C PHE A 155 1.04 20.03 -11.72
N ASN A 156 1.72 18.92 -12.04
CA ASN A 156 3.01 18.58 -11.43
C ASN A 156 4.06 19.67 -11.71
N TYR A 157 4.15 20.15 -12.96
CA TYR A 157 5.07 21.21 -13.34
C TYR A 157 4.77 22.52 -12.61
N TYR A 158 3.50 22.92 -12.51
CA TYR A 158 3.09 24.12 -11.81
C TYR A 158 3.40 24.07 -10.30
N ARG A 159 3.21 22.90 -9.66
CA ARG A 159 3.43 22.71 -8.22
C ARG A 159 4.90 22.58 -7.84
N GLU A 160 5.66 21.80 -8.59
CA GLU A 160 7.02 21.36 -8.19
C GLU A 160 8.13 21.99 -9.05
N ASN A 161 7.78 22.78 -10.08
CA ASN A 161 8.72 23.26 -11.10
C ASN A 161 9.58 22.11 -11.66
N ASP A 162 8.95 20.95 -11.86
CA ASP A 162 9.56 19.69 -12.26
C ASP A 162 8.69 18.99 -13.31
N PHE A 163 9.32 18.61 -14.43
CA PHE A 163 8.60 17.98 -15.55
C PHE A 163 8.43 16.49 -15.29
N ILE A 164 7.28 16.12 -14.72
CA ILE A 164 6.94 14.73 -14.39
C ILE A 164 5.68 14.31 -15.16
N LEU A 165 5.85 13.40 -16.12
CA LEU A 165 4.77 12.94 -17.00
C LEU A 165 3.59 12.31 -16.24
N LEU A 166 3.86 11.55 -15.17
CA LEU A 166 2.82 10.92 -14.35
C LEU A 166 3.14 10.99 -12.86
N THR A 167 4.26 10.38 -12.45
CA THR A 167 4.70 10.28 -11.05
C THR A 167 6.22 10.16 -10.95
N GLY A 168 6.82 10.67 -9.89
CA GLY A 168 8.26 10.58 -9.61
C GLY A 168 8.73 9.26 -8.96
N HIS A 169 7.85 8.30 -8.67
CA HIS A 169 8.24 7.12 -7.87
C HIS A 169 8.89 5.96 -8.65
N GLY A 170 9.11 6.11 -9.95
CA GLY A 170 9.64 5.04 -10.80
C GLY A 170 10.96 4.45 -10.29
N GLY A 171 11.94 5.30 -10.00
CA GLY A 171 13.24 4.85 -9.50
C GLY A 171 13.19 4.23 -8.10
N GLN A 172 12.38 4.79 -7.20
CA GLN A 172 12.18 4.22 -5.86
C GLN A 172 11.59 2.82 -5.94
N ASN A 173 10.54 2.62 -6.75
CA ASN A 173 9.94 1.29 -6.93
C ASN A 173 10.93 0.29 -7.54
N LEU A 174 11.81 0.75 -8.44
CA LEU A 174 12.85 -0.10 -9.02
C LEU A 174 13.87 -0.53 -7.96
N TYR A 175 14.30 0.41 -7.11
CA TYR A 175 15.22 0.13 -6.01
C TYR A 175 14.63 -0.82 -4.96
N VAL A 176 13.35 -0.67 -4.61
CA VAL A 176 12.62 -1.63 -3.76
C VAL A 176 12.67 -3.05 -4.37
N GLY A 177 12.69 -3.15 -5.69
CA GLY A 177 12.88 -4.43 -6.39
C GLY A 177 14.32 -4.94 -6.41
N PHE A 178 15.32 -4.07 -6.32
CA PHE A 178 16.74 -4.38 -6.47
C PHE A 178 17.57 -3.70 -5.38
N ASN A 179 17.61 -4.34 -4.22
CA ASN A 179 18.42 -3.96 -3.07
C ASN A 179 18.79 -5.20 -2.25
N GLU A 180 19.65 -5.04 -1.26
CA GLU A 180 20.16 -6.13 -0.40
C GLU A 180 19.08 -6.87 0.40
N TYR A 181 17.92 -6.23 0.62
CA TYR A 181 16.79 -6.77 1.37
C TYR A 181 15.66 -7.27 0.46
N ALA A 182 15.85 -7.25 -0.87
CA ALA A 182 14.82 -7.65 -1.83
C ALA A 182 14.50 -9.15 -1.72
N ASP A 183 13.21 -9.48 -1.59
CA ASP A 183 12.70 -10.86 -1.43
C ASP A 183 11.76 -11.28 -2.57
N GLY A 184 11.75 -10.51 -3.66
CA GLY A 184 10.81 -10.64 -4.78
C GLY A 184 9.47 -9.92 -4.59
N LYS A 185 9.17 -9.43 -3.37
CA LYS A 185 8.04 -8.54 -3.05
C LYS A 185 8.57 -7.11 -2.89
N ALA A 186 8.04 -6.32 -1.95
CA ALA A 186 8.65 -5.05 -1.54
C ALA A 186 9.62 -5.28 -0.38
N GLY A 187 10.75 -5.95 -0.65
CA GLY A 187 11.84 -6.05 0.31
C GLY A 187 12.35 -4.64 0.63
N ARG A 188 11.95 -4.14 1.81
CA ARG A 188 12.19 -2.75 2.23
C ARG A 188 13.49 -2.67 3.02
N PRO A 189 14.38 -1.73 2.67
CA PRO A 189 15.49 -1.38 3.53
C PRO A 189 15.04 -0.94 4.93
N PRO A 190 15.82 -1.19 5.99
CA PRO A 190 15.45 -0.86 7.37
C PRO A 190 15.12 0.61 7.64
N PHE A 191 15.67 1.53 6.84
CA PHE A 191 15.41 2.96 6.97
C PHE A 191 14.06 3.42 6.39
N LEU A 192 13.39 2.59 5.58
CA LEU A 192 12.05 2.90 5.06
C LEU A 192 10.99 2.32 6.00
N ARG A 193 10.29 3.20 6.71
CA ARG A 193 9.19 2.76 7.58
C ARG A 193 8.11 2.10 6.74
N ALA A 194 7.57 0.98 7.23
CA ALA A 194 6.51 0.19 6.59
C ALA A 194 5.12 0.88 6.67
N ASN A 195 5.06 2.17 6.37
CA ASN A 195 3.84 2.96 6.35
C ASN A 195 3.86 3.87 5.10
N PRO A 196 2.87 3.76 4.20
CA PRO A 196 2.80 4.57 2.99
C PRO A 196 2.87 6.09 3.24
N LYS A 197 2.45 6.56 4.42
CA LYS A 197 2.53 7.98 4.81
C LYS A 197 3.97 8.48 4.93
N TYR A 198 4.89 7.61 5.35
CA TYR A 198 6.28 7.97 5.64
C TYR A 198 7.26 7.49 4.57
N GLU A 199 6.90 6.49 3.77
CA GLU A 199 7.79 5.86 2.79
C GLU A 199 8.40 6.85 1.78
N GLU A 200 7.62 7.81 1.28
CA GLU A 200 8.13 8.86 0.38
C GLU A 200 9.03 9.85 1.13
N TYR A 201 8.63 10.24 2.34
CA TYR A 201 9.40 11.17 3.17
C TYR A 201 10.75 10.57 3.55
N ASP A 202 10.79 9.30 3.97
CA ASP A 202 12.02 8.59 4.37
C ASP A 202 12.95 8.43 3.16
N ALA A 203 12.41 8.05 2.01
CA ALA A 203 13.17 7.94 0.78
C ALA A 203 13.75 9.28 0.31
N ARG A 204 12.98 10.38 0.46
CA ARG A 204 13.46 11.74 0.17
C ARG A 204 14.55 12.17 1.15
N LYS A 205 14.28 12.10 2.46
CA LYS A 205 15.21 12.50 3.53
C LYS A 205 16.53 11.76 3.40
N TYR A 206 16.49 10.47 3.07
CA TYR A 206 17.70 9.68 2.81
C TYR A 206 18.48 10.20 1.59
N ALA A 207 17.82 10.40 0.46
CA ALA A 207 18.47 10.87 -0.76
C ALA A 207 19.06 12.29 -0.61
N GLU A 208 18.33 13.20 0.03
CA GLU A 208 18.81 14.57 0.32
C GLU A 208 19.98 14.56 1.30
N LYS A 209 19.94 13.70 2.33
CA LYS A 209 21.06 13.51 3.26
C LYS A 209 22.32 13.01 2.57
N GLU A 210 22.21 12.02 1.67
CA GLU A 210 23.36 11.45 0.97
C GLU A 210 23.94 12.44 -0.07
N THR A 211 23.09 13.26 -0.69
CA THR A 211 23.52 14.25 -1.70
C THR A 211 23.93 15.60 -1.12
N GLY A 212 23.61 15.88 0.14
CA GLY A 212 23.93 17.13 0.82
C GLY A 212 23.13 18.34 0.33
N ARG A 213 22.03 18.13 -0.42
CA ARG A 213 21.15 19.21 -0.93
C ARG A 213 19.70 18.75 -1.02
N SER A 214 18.78 19.70 -1.15
CA SER A 214 17.40 19.37 -1.49
C SER A 214 17.27 18.92 -2.95
N LEU A 215 16.38 17.96 -3.19
CA LEU A 215 16.19 17.30 -4.48
C LEU A 215 14.75 17.47 -4.98
N LYS A 216 14.60 17.71 -6.29
CA LYS A 216 13.30 17.64 -6.97
C LYS A 216 12.81 16.18 -7.04
N PRO A 217 11.50 15.92 -7.17
CA PRO A 217 11.00 14.55 -7.26
C PRO A 217 11.60 13.71 -8.41
N SER A 218 11.88 14.30 -9.57
CA SER A 218 12.56 13.63 -10.69
C SER A 218 14.02 13.28 -10.37
N GLU A 219 14.71 14.14 -9.60
CA GLU A 219 16.06 13.89 -9.11
C GLU A 219 16.08 12.77 -8.07
N ILE A 220 15.11 12.73 -7.15
CA ILE A 220 14.92 11.63 -6.19
C ILE A 220 14.69 10.31 -6.94
N SER A 221 13.82 10.32 -7.96
CA SER A 221 13.62 9.15 -8.82
C SER A 221 14.92 8.69 -9.47
N SER A 222 15.69 9.64 -10.02
CA SER A 222 16.94 9.34 -10.72
C SER A 222 18.01 8.80 -9.77
N PHE A 223 18.08 9.33 -8.55
CA PHE A 223 18.95 8.84 -7.48
C PHE A 223 18.67 7.37 -7.16
N TRP A 224 17.42 7.02 -6.85
CA TRP A 224 17.06 5.62 -6.53
C TRP A 224 17.21 4.67 -7.71
N LYS A 225 16.89 5.14 -8.92
CA LYS A 225 17.15 4.38 -10.15
C LYS A 225 18.64 4.06 -10.28
N LYS A 226 19.52 5.04 -10.01
CA LYS A 226 20.97 4.83 -10.05
C LYS A 226 21.41 3.79 -9.02
N LYS A 227 20.94 3.88 -7.76
CA LYS A 227 21.21 2.89 -6.71
C LYS A 227 20.78 1.47 -7.11
N ALA A 228 19.62 1.33 -7.76
CA ALA A 228 19.15 0.04 -8.25
C ALA A 228 20.07 -0.55 -9.33
N PHE A 229 20.51 0.28 -10.29
CA PHE A 229 21.45 -0.17 -11.32
C PHE A 229 22.85 -0.46 -10.76
N GLU A 230 23.31 0.30 -9.78
CA GLU A 230 24.55 0.01 -9.05
C GLU A 230 24.46 -1.37 -8.38
N TYR A 231 23.37 -1.67 -7.67
CA TYR A 231 23.14 -3.00 -7.09
C TYR A 231 23.18 -4.11 -8.15
N ILE A 232 22.47 -3.95 -9.27
CA ILE A 232 22.47 -4.94 -10.36
C ILE A 232 23.87 -5.14 -10.94
N LYS A 233 24.66 -4.07 -11.08
CA LYS A 233 26.02 -4.12 -11.62
C LYS A 233 26.99 -4.82 -10.67
N VAL A 234 26.85 -4.60 -9.37
CA VAL A 234 27.71 -5.20 -8.33
C VAL A 234 27.30 -6.65 -8.05
N HIS A 235 26.01 -6.98 -8.09
CA HIS A 235 25.46 -8.29 -7.76
C HIS A 235 24.63 -8.91 -8.92
N PRO A 236 25.23 -9.17 -10.09
CA PRO A 236 24.49 -9.63 -11.26
C PRO A 236 23.82 -11.00 -11.07
N SER A 237 24.48 -11.92 -10.36
CA SER A 237 23.93 -13.25 -10.06
C SER A 237 22.68 -13.15 -9.16
N GLN A 238 22.74 -12.35 -8.11
CA GLN A 238 21.61 -12.11 -7.20
C GLN A 238 20.46 -11.42 -7.94
N ALA A 239 20.75 -10.43 -8.80
CA ALA A 239 19.73 -9.76 -9.60
C ALA A 239 18.99 -10.74 -10.54
N ILE A 240 19.71 -11.67 -11.18
CA ILE A 240 19.11 -12.73 -12.02
C ILE A 240 18.25 -13.68 -11.17
N GLN A 241 18.75 -14.11 -10.01
CA GLN A 241 18.00 -14.95 -9.07
C GLN A 241 16.72 -14.27 -8.60
N LEU A 242 16.78 -12.97 -8.29
CA LEU A 242 15.63 -12.16 -7.90
C LEU A 242 14.62 -12.03 -9.04
N LEU A 243 15.07 -11.79 -10.28
CA LEU A 243 14.18 -11.76 -11.44
C LEU A 243 13.50 -13.11 -11.67
N TRP A 244 14.23 -14.22 -11.51
CA TRP A 244 13.67 -15.56 -11.61
C TRP A 244 12.65 -15.86 -10.51
N LEU A 245 12.95 -15.47 -9.27
CA LEU A 245 12.01 -15.56 -8.16
C LEU A 245 10.74 -14.75 -8.45
N LYS A 246 10.87 -13.49 -8.88
CA LYS A 246 9.74 -12.63 -9.25
C LYS A 246 8.94 -13.19 -10.42
N PHE A 247 9.60 -13.80 -11.40
CA PHE A 247 8.93 -14.50 -12.50
C PHE A 247 8.06 -15.64 -11.98
N ARG A 248 8.61 -16.49 -11.09
CA ARG A 248 7.85 -17.57 -10.43
C ARG A 248 6.71 -17.03 -9.60
N LEU A 249 6.95 -16.01 -8.76
CA LEU A 249 5.94 -15.35 -7.93
C LEU A 249 4.82 -14.71 -8.77
N PHE A 250 5.17 -14.11 -9.91
CA PHE A 250 4.19 -13.48 -10.81
C PHE A 250 3.20 -14.51 -11.35
N PHE A 251 3.71 -15.66 -11.81
CA PHE A 251 2.86 -16.73 -12.31
C PHE A 251 2.30 -17.64 -11.22
N ASN A 252 2.72 -17.50 -9.97
CA ASN A 252 2.29 -18.38 -8.90
C ASN A 252 0.79 -18.25 -8.60
N GLY A 253 0.13 -19.39 -8.34
CA GLY A 253 -1.29 -19.46 -8.03
C GLY A 253 -1.68 -18.80 -6.70
N TYR A 254 -0.73 -18.60 -5.78
CA TYR A 254 -0.95 -17.89 -4.53
C TYR A 254 -1.06 -16.37 -4.75
N GLU A 255 -2.04 -15.75 -4.11
CA GLU A 255 -2.25 -14.30 -4.13
C GLU A 255 -1.45 -13.58 -3.05
N ILE A 256 -0.31 -13.01 -3.47
CA ILE A 256 0.60 -12.28 -2.59
C ILE A 256 -0.10 -11.03 -2.03
N PRO A 257 -0.34 -10.94 -0.71
CA PRO A 257 -1.07 -9.83 -0.11
C PRO A 257 -0.19 -8.57 -0.03
N ASP A 258 -0.83 -7.41 -0.04
CA ASP A 258 -0.17 -6.10 0.09
C ASP A 258 -0.81 -5.35 1.27
N ASN A 259 -1.84 -4.54 1.02
CA ASN A 259 -2.59 -3.82 2.08
C ASN A 259 -3.52 -4.73 2.90
N LYS A 260 -4.09 -5.75 2.25
CA LYS A 260 -5.03 -6.72 2.84
C LYS A 260 -4.74 -8.11 2.30
N ASN A 261 -5.15 -9.14 3.04
CA ASN A 261 -4.95 -10.54 2.67
C ASN A 261 -6.28 -11.22 2.37
N PHE A 262 -6.44 -11.63 1.11
CA PHE A 262 -7.63 -12.33 0.62
C PHE A 262 -7.95 -13.60 1.40
N TYR A 263 -6.96 -14.45 1.64
CA TYR A 263 -7.15 -15.74 2.32
C TYR A 263 -7.54 -15.55 3.79
N PHE A 264 -7.03 -14.50 4.43
CA PHE A 264 -7.41 -14.14 5.80
C PHE A 264 -8.84 -13.57 5.83
N ASP A 265 -9.13 -12.56 5.00
CA ASP A 265 -10.43 -11.86 4.97
C ASP A 265 -11.57 -12.80 4.52
N ARG A 266 -11.28 -13.82 3.70
CA ARG A 266 -12.26 -14.84 3.29
C ARG A 266 -12.87 -15.58 4.48
N LYS A 267 -12.15 -15.75 5.60
CA LYS A 267 -12.69 -16.38 6.82
C LYS A 267 -13.87 -15.62 7.43
N PHE A 268 -13.99 -14.32 7.11
CA PHE A 268 -15.01 -13.43 7.67
C PHE A 268 -16.08 -13.00 6.66
N SER A 269 -15.96 -13.41 5.39
CA SER A 269 -16.86 -12.97 4.33
C SER A 269 -17.35 -14.15 3.47
N PRO A 270 -18.62 -14.57 3.63
CA PRO A 270 -19.23 -15.62 2.79
C PRO A 270 -19.16 -15.31 1.30
N VAL A 271 -19.23 -14.03 0.91
CA VAL A 271 -19.18 -13.59 -0.49
C VAL A 271 -17.87 -14.01 -1.16
N LEU A 272 -16.76 -14.01 -0.42
CA LEU A 272 -15.46 -14.42 -0.96
C LEU A 272 -15.35 -15.93 -1.20
N TYR A 273 -16.33 -16.73 -0.78
CA TYR A 273 -16.42 -18.15 -1.14
C TYR A 273 -17.06 -18.38 -2.51
N VAL A 274 -17.88 -17.45 -3.01
CA VAL A 274 -18.52 -17.55 -4.34
C VAL A 274 -17.47 -17.50 -5.45
N GLY A 275 -16.40 -16.74 -5.26
CA GLY A 275 -15.31 -16.62 -6.22
C GLY A 275 -14.32 -17.79 -6.18
N PHE A 276 -14.75 -18.98 -6.63
CA PHE A 276 -13.94 -20.20 -6.58
C PHE A 276 -12.84 -20.29 -7.64
N VAL A 277 -12.91 -19.48 -8.70
CA VAL A 277 -11.85 -19.43 -9.71
C VAL A 277 -10.66 -18.66 -9.15
N ASN A 278 -9.47 -19.24 -9.27
CA ASN A 278 -8.22 -18.66 -8.78
C ASN A 278 -7.17 -18.55 -9.89
N TYR A 279 -6.14 -17.74 -9.64
CA TYR A 279 -5.08 -17.49 -10.60
C TYR A 279 -4.28 -18.75 -10.94
N GLY A 280 -4.19 -19.70 -10.01
CA GLY A 280 -3.56 -21.01 -10.21
C GLY A 280 -4.20 -21.88 -11.28
N VAL A 281 -5.47 -21.63 -11.63
CA VAL A 281 -6.19 -22.27 -12.74
C VAL A 281 -6.13 -21.42 -14.02
N ILE A 282 -6.27 -20.10 -13.88
CA ILE A 282 -6.27 -19.18 -15.03
C ILE A 282 -4.90 -19.14 -15.69
N ALA A 283 -3.80 -19.05 -14.92
CA ALA A 283 -2.47 -18.84 -15.47
C ALA A 283 -1.97 -19.99 -16.35
N PRO A 284 -2.07 -21.28 -15.97
CA PRO A 284 -1.65 -22.39 -16.83
C PRO A 284 -2.42 -22.42 -18.16
N LEU A 285 -3.75 -22.27 -18.10
CA LEU A 285 -4.61 -22.22 -19.28
C LEU A 285 -4.30 -20.99 -20.13
N GLY A 286 -4.05 -19.84 -19.52
CA GLY A 286 -3.72 -18.58 -20.19
C GLY A 286 -2.36 -18.64 -20.89
N ILE A 287 -1.34 -19.24 -20.26
CA ILE A 287 -0.01 -19.45 -20.87
C ILE A 287 -0.12 -20.41 -22.05
N LEU A 288 -0.83 -21.54 -21.89
CA LEU A 288 -1.07 -22.46 -22.99
C LEU A 288 -1.81 -21.76 -24.15
N GLY A 289 -2.82 -20.96 -23.82
CA GLY A 289 -3.66 -20.27 -24.81
C GLY A 289 -2.91 -19.18 -25.56
N PHE A 290 -1.96 -18.52 -24.88
CA PHE A 290 -1.02 -17.60 -25.52
C PHE A 290 -0.28 -18.31 -26.66
N PHE A 291 0.31 -19.49 -26.42
CA PHE A 291 1.01 -20.21 -27.50
C PHE A 291 0.06 -20.76 -28.57
N LEU A 292 -1.11 -21.28 -28.19
CA LEU A 292 -2.09 -21.82 -29.12
C LEU A 292 -2.69 -20.76 -30.05
N THR A 293 -2.69 -19.49 -29.64
CA THR A 293 -3.23 -18.38 -30.44
C THR A 293 -2.18 -17.61 -31.24
N ILE A 294 -0.92 -18.08 -31.28
CA ILE A 294 0.12 -17.58 -32.19
C ILE A 294 -0.33 -17.57 -33.66
N PRO A 295 -0.97 -18.62 -34.20
CA PRO A 295 -1.49 -18.59 -35.57
C PRO A 295 -2.54 -17.49 -35.82
N LEU A 296 -3.15 -16.95 -34.77
CA LEU A 296 -4.15 -15.88 -34.80
C LEU A 296 -3.55 -14.49 -34.52
N MET A 297 -2.22 -14.34 -34.54
CA MET A 297 -1.48 -13.11 -34.17
C MET A 297 -2.08 -11.84 -34.72
N ARG A 298 -2.55 -11.84 -35.97
CA ARG A 298 -3.14 -10.64 -36.57
C ARG A 298 -4.36 -10.11 -35.79
N LYS A 299 -5.16 -10.97 -35.16
CA LYS A 299 -6.30 -10.59 -34.32
C LYS A 299 -5.90 -10.42 -32.86
N THR A 300 -4.94 -11.20 -32.37
CA THR A 300 -4.58 -11.30 -30.95
C THR A 300 -3.33 -10.50 -30.57
N PHE A 301 -2.73 -9.74 -31.50
CA PHE A 301 -1.47 -9.01 -31.33
C PHE A 301 -1.46 -8.14 -30.06
N LEU A 302 -2.51 -7.34 -29.84
CA LEU A 302 -2.61 -6.48 -28.66
C LEU A 302 -2.60 -7.30 -27.36
N LEU A 303 -3.32 -8.42 -27.31
CA LEU A 303 -3.39 -9.26 -26.11
C LEU A 303 -2.03 -9.90 -25.82
N HIS A 304 -1.31 -10.38 -26.84
CA HIS A 304 0.01 -11.00 -26.66
C HIS A 304 1.05 -10.00 -26.19
N THR A 305 1.16 -8.89 -26.92
CA THR A 305 2.13 -7.83 -26.59
C THR A 305 1.82 -7.22 -25.23
N PHE A 306 0.54 -7.04 -24.88
CA PHE A 306 0.16 -6.57 -23.55
C PHE A 306 0.54 -7.55 -22.46
N MET A 307 0.22 -8.84 -22.63
CA MET A 307 0.55 -9.87 -21.64
C MET A 307 2.07 -9.93 -21.41
N ILE A 308 2.90 -9.84 -22.45
CA ILE A 308 4.37 -9.80 -22.30
C ILE A 308 4.79 -8.52 -21.58
N VAL A 309 4.49 -7.35 -22.16
CA VAL A 309 5.04 -6.06 -21.72
C VAL A 309 4.58 -5.73 -20.31
N TYR A 310 3.30 -5.95 -20.01
CA TYR A 310 2.77 -5.65 -18.68
C TYR A 310 3.29 -6.62 -17.62
N SER A 311 3.38 -7.93 -17.92
CA SER A 311 3.96 -8.90 -16.97
C SER A 311 5.43 -8.57 -16.67
N MET A 312 6.23 -8.28 -17.71
CA MET A 312 7.64 -7.88 -17.54
C MET A 312 7.77 -6.60 -16.71
N SER A 313 6.86 -5.64 -16.91
CA SER A 313 6.84 -4.40 -16.12
C SER A 313 6.54 -4.61 -14.64
N ILE A 314 5.97 -5.75 -14.23
CA ILE A 314 5.75 -6.09 -12.82
C ILE A 314 6.93 -6.91 -12.29
N ILE A 315 7.39 -7.89 -13.08
CA ILE A 315 8.50 -8.78 -12.73
C ILE A 315 9.79 -7.99 -12.47
N ILE A 316 10.06 -6.92 -13.21
CA ILE A 316 11.24 -6.08 -12.99
C ILE A 316 11.17 -5.37 -11.62
N PHE A 317 9.98 -4.95 -11.19
CA PHE A 317 9.80 -4.18 -9.96
C PHE A 317 9.56 -5.10 -8.77
N HIS A 318 8.30 -5.31 -8.39
CA HIS A 318 7.90 -6.17 -7.27
C HIS A 318 6.52 -6.75 -7.52
N VAL A 319 6.28 -7.97 -7.01
CA VAL A 319 5.07 -8.74 -7.31
C VAL A 319 4.09 -8.71 -6.13
N TYR A 320 2.90 -8.13 -6.36
CA TYR A 320 1.72 -8.36 -5.51
C TYR A 320 0.49 -8.69 -6.35
N SER A 321 -0.46 -9.38 -5.74
CA SER A 321 -1.77 -9.74 -6.33
C SER A 321 -2.43 -8.56 -7.04
N ARG A 322 -2.58 -7.40 -6.37
CA ARG A 322 -3.17 -6.18 -6.96
C ARG A 322 -2.50 -5.69 -8.24
N TYR A 323 -1.21 -5.92 -8.44
CA TYR A 323 -0.50 -5.46 -9.63
C TYR A 323 -0.73 -6.40 -10.81
N ARG A 324 -0.99 -7.69 -10.59
CA ARG A 324 -1.23 -8.68 -11.64
C ARG A 324 -2.60 -8.55 -12.30
N ILE A 325 -3.60 -8.04 -11.58
CA ILE A 325 -5.00 -8.01 -12.00
C ILE A 325 -5.20 -7.49 -13.45
N PRO A 326 -4.57 -6.40 -13.92
CA PRO A 326 -4.78 -5.95 -15.29
C PRO A 326 -4.34 -6.95 -16.38
N VAL A 327 -3.42 -7.87 -16.11
CA VAL A 327 -3.02 -8.93 -17.06
C VAL A 327 -4.18 -9.86 -17.41
N LEU A 328 -5.16 -9.99 -16.53
CA LEU A 328 -6.35 -10.81 -16.77
C LEU A 328 -7.14 -10.36 -17.99
N ALA A 329 -7.05 -9.07 -18.36
CA ALA A 329 -7.66 -8.55 -19.58
C ALA A 329 -7.10 -9.23 -20.86
N ALA A 330 -5.90 -9.80 -20.83
CA ALA A 330 -5.38 -10.61 -21.93
C ALA A 330 -5.37 -12.11 -21.61
N MET A 331 -5.01 -12.48 -20.38
CA MET A 331 -4.81 -13.87 -19.96
C MET A 331 -6.11 -14.68 -19.92
N VAL A 332 -7.23 -14.09 -19.48
CA VAL A 332 -8.53 -14.79 -19.43
C VAL A 332 -9.03 -15.17 -20.83
N PRO A 333 -9.01 -14.27 -21.85
CA PRO A 333 -9.30 -14.66 -23.22
C PRO A 333 -8.47 -15.86 -23.72
N PHE A 334 -7.18 -15.91 -23.41
CA PHE A 334 -6.33 -17.05 -23.76
C PHE A 334 -6.71 -18.31 -23.00
N ALA A 335 -7.02 -18.20 -21.71
CA ALA A 335 -7.46 -19.33 -20.90
C ALA A 335 -8.74 -19.96 -21.47
N SER A 336 -9.70 -19.13 -21.87
CA SER A 336 -10.92 -19.57 -22.54
C SER A 336 -10.63 -20.30 -23.85
N HIS A 337 -9.71 -19.76 -24.68
CA HIS A 337 -9.32 -20.42 -25.92
C HIS A 337 -8.71 -21.81 -25.69
N SER A 338 -7.85 -21.97 -24.67
CA SER A 338 -7.29 -23.27 -24.30
C SER A 338 -8.35 -24.31 -23.99
N VAL A 339 -9.38 -23.94 -23.21
CA VAL A 339 -10.48 -24.85 -22.86
C VAL A 339 -11.21 -25.33 -24.13
N PHE A 340 -11.56 -24.41 -25.03
CA PHE A 340 -12.24 -24.78 -26.27
C PHE A 340 -11.35 -25.50 -27.27
N TRP A 341 -10.04 -25.25 -27.25
CA TRP A 341 -9.08 -26.03 -28.01
C TRP A 341 -9.05 -27.49 -27.55
N PHE A 342 -9.07 -27.77 -26.25
CA PHE A 342 -9.19 -29.14 -25.74
C PHE A 342 -10.51 -29.80 -26.17
N ILE A 343 -11.62 -29.07 -26.08
CA ILE A 343 -12.94 -29.56 -26.53
C ILE A 343 -12.91 -29.89 -28.03
N ASP A 344 -12.29 -29.05 -28.86
CA ASP A 344 -12.12 -29.28 -30.30
C ASP A 344 -11.28 -30.54 -30.57
N LYS A 345 -10.14 -30.71 -29.89
CA LYS A 345 -9.28 -31.90 -30.07
C LYS A 345 -9.96 -33.18 -29.62
N LEU A 346 -10.72 -33.12 -28.54
CA LEU A 346 -11.52 -34.25 -28.06
C LEU A 346 -12.61 -34.63 -29.07
N LYS A 347 -13.40 -33.66 -29.54
CA LYS A 347 -14.48 -33.89 -30.54
C LYS A 347 -13.95 -34.38 -31.88
N SER A 348 -12.80 -33.86 -32.32
CA SER A 348 -12.15 -34.27 -33.57
C SER A 348 -11.30 -35.54 -33.44
N LYS A 349 -11.31 -36.20 -32.28
CA LYS A 349 -10.54 -37.43 -31.99
C LYS A 349 -9.03 -37.30 -32.25
N LYS A 350 -8.48 -36.08 -32.14
CA LYS A 350 -7.03 -35.81 -32.29
C LYS A 350 -6.28 -36.09 -30.99
N TRP A 351 -6.27 -37.36 -30.59
CA TRP A 351 -5.77 -37.80 -29.27
C TRP A 351 -4.31 -37.41 -29.00
N ASN A 352 -3.43 -37.49 -29.99
CA ASN A 352 -2.02 -37.11 -29.81
C ASN A 352 -1.86 -35.64 -29.41
N GLN A 353 -2.61 -34.74 -30.06
CA GLN A 353 -2.60 -33.31 -29.73
C GLN A 353 -3.26 -33.06 -28.37
N PHE A 354 -4.39 -33.73 -28.11
CA PHE A 354 -5.08 -33.64 -26.82
C PHE A 354 -4.16 -34.05 -25.66
N LEU A 355 -3.52 -35.22 -25.74
CA LEU A 355 -2.62 -35.75 -24.72
C LEU A 355 -1.38 -34.86 -24.53
N ALA A 356 -0.76 -34.41 -25.63
CA ALA A 356 0.36 -33.46 -25.56
C ALA A 356 -0.05 -32.15 -24.86
N GLY A 357 -1.25 -31.64 -25.17
CA GLY A 357 -1.82 -30.48 -24.50
C GLY A 357 -2.03 -30.72 -23.00
N ILE A 358 -2.55 -31.88 -22.60
CA ILE A 358 -2.77 -32.23 -21.19
C ILE A 358 -1.44 -32.31 -20.44
N ILE A 359 -0.42 -32.97 -21.00
CA ILE A 359 0.92 -33.05 -20.41
C ILE A 359 1.49 -31.65 -20.18
N MET A 360 1.41 -30.79 -21.19
CA MET A 360 1.87 -29.41 -21.10
C MET A 360 1.05 -28.61 -20.07
N LEU A 361 -0.27 -28.78 -20.01
CA LEU A 361 -1.12 -28.12 -19.03
C LEU A 361 -0.78 -28.56 -17.60
N LEU A 362 -0.52 -29.85 -17.37
CA LEU A 362 -0.11 -30.40 -16.08
C LEU A 362 1.27 -29.87 -15.67
N ALA A 363 2.22 -29.79 -16.61
CA ALA A 363 3.53 -29.20 -16.36
C ALA A 363 3.42 -27.72 -15.97
N LEU A 364 2.59 -26.94 -16.70
CA LEU A 364 2.32 -25.54 -16.38
C LEU A 364 1.59 -25.38 -15.05
N ALA A 365 0.60 -26.23 -14.75
CA ALA A 365 -0.12 -26.22 -13.48
C ALA A 365 0.80 -26.57 -12.30
N GLY A 366 1.70 -27.55 -12.49
CA GLY A 366 2.74 -27.90 -11.53
C GLY A 366 3.74 -26.76 -11.30
N PHE A 367 4.10 -26.00 -12.34
CA PHE A 367 4.96 -24.81 -12.22
C PHE A 367 4.26 -23.64 -11.52
N VAL A 368 3.01 -23.36 -11.87
CA VAL A 368 2.22 -22.26 -11.33
C VAL A 368 1.83 -22.50 -9.87
N ASN A 369 1.49 -23.72 -9.49
CA ASN A 369 0.98 -24.04 -8.15
C ASN A 369 2.05 -24.58 -7.20
N GLN A 370 3.33 -24.27 -7.46
CA GLN A 370 4.42 -24.59 -6.54
C GLN A 370 4.23 -23.89 -5.20
N ASN A 371 4.54 -24.58 -4.10
CA ASN A 371 4.65 -23.94 -2.81
C ASN A 371 5.95 -23.11 -2.76
N LEU A 372 5.82 -21.79 -2.85
CA LEU A 372 6.95 -20.84 -2.78
C LEU A 372 7.19 -20.30 -1.37
N GLY A 373 6.62 -20.94 -0.34
CA GLY A 373 6.70 -20.55 1.05
C GLY A 373 5.35 -20.04 1.56
N GLU A 374 4.91 -20.56 2.72
CA GLU A 374 3.68 -20.13 3.38
C GLU A 374 3.76 -18.66 3.80
N TYR A 375 2.67 -17.95 3.57
CA TYR A 375 2.55 -16.56 3.99
C TYR A 375 2.00 -16.51 5.40
N SER A 376 2.87 -16.11 6.33
CA SER A 376 2.53 -15.97 7.73
C SER A 376 1.27 -15.11 7.92
N PHE A 377 0.27 -15.66 8.63
CA PHE A 377 -0.88 -14.88 9.08
C PHE A 377 -0.57 -13.99 10.29
N ALA A 378 0.66 -13.98 10.80
CA ALA A 378 1.03 -13.23 12.00
C ALA A 378 0.70 -11.74 11.89
N GLN A 379 1.12 -11.08 10.80
CA GLN A 379 0.80 -9.67 10.54
C GLN A 379 -0.72 -9.39 10.51
N TRP A 380 -1.51 -10.34 10.03
CA TRP A 380 -2.96 -10.18 9.86
C TRP A 380 -3.70 -10.37 11.18
N HIS A 381 -3.31 -11.37 11.98
CA HIS A 381 -3.76 -11.52 13.35
C HIS A 381 -3.34 -10.34 14.23
N PHE A 382 -2.13 -9.82 14.06
CA PHE A 382 -1.69 -8.59 14.73
C PHE A 382 -2.57 -7.39 14.37
N ASN A 383 -2.83 -7.17 13.08
CA ASN A 383 -3.70 -6.08 12.64
C ASN A 383 -5.14 -6.26 13.15
N GLN A 384 -5.65 -7.49 13.22
CA GLN A 384 -6.92 -7.82 13.83
C GLN A 384 -6.93 -7.46 15.33
N GLY A 385 -5.88 -7.84 16.07
CA GLY A 385 -5.74 -7.53 17.50
C GLY A 385 -5.70 -6.02 17.75
N LYS A 386 -4.98 -5.26 16.92
CA LYS A 386 -5.01 -3.79 16.96
C LYS A 386 -6.42 -3.24 16.73
N GLY A 387 -7.17 -3.81 15.79
CA GLY A 387 -8.56 -3.41 15.53
C GLY A 387 -9.45 -3.60 16.76
N TYR A 388 -9.39 -4.77 17.40
CA TYR A 388 -10.13 -5.04 18.64
C TYR A 388 -9.71 -4.13 19.79
N ALA A 389 -8.41 -3.85 19.94
CA ALA A 389 -7.90 -2.94 20.97
C ALA A 389 -8.47 -1.52 20.80
N VAL A 390 -8.55 -1.02 19.56
CA VAL A 390 -9.18 0.29 19.27
C VAL A 390 -10.68 0.29 19.59
N LEU A 391 -11.37 -0.85 19.43
CA LEU A 391 -12.78 -1.01 19.81
C LEU A 391 -13.00 -1.22 21.32
N GLY A 392 -11.93 -1.31 22.12
CA GLY A 392 -12.00 -1.62 23.55
C GLY A 392 -12.27 -3.10 23.86
N ASP A 393 -12.28 -3.97 22.86
CA ASP A 393 -12.46 -5.41 23.02
C ASP A 393 -11.12 -6.08 23.37
N SER A 394 -10.69 -5.92 24.62
CA SER A 394 -9.41 -6.45 25.09
C SER A 394 -9.32 -7.98 24.98
N MET A 395 -10.44 -8.69 25.11
CA MET A 395 -10.45 -10.16 25.09
C MET A 395 -10.08 -10.69 23.71
N ASN A 396 -10.75 -10.20 22.65
CA ASN A 396 -10.43 -10.60 21.29
C ASN A 396 -9.08 -10.03 20.83
N ALA A 397 -8.68 -8.86 21.32
CA ALA A 397 -7.37 -8.30 21.03
C ALA A 397 -6.22 -9.18 21.55
N VAL A 398 -6.29 -9.62 22.81
CA VAL A 398 -5.32 -10.56 23.41
C VAL A 398 -5.25 -11.85 22.60
N LYS A 399 -6.40 -12.45 22.29
CA LYS A 399 -6.47 -13.70 21.50
C LYS A 399 -5.82 -13.53 20.12
N SER A 400 -6.11 -12.43 19.43
CA SER A 400 -5.51 -12.13 18.12
C SER A 400 -4.00 -11.89 18.21
N PHE A 401 -3.49 -11.20 19.23
CA PHE A 401 -2.05 -11.05 19.42
C PHE A 401 -1.37 -12.39 19.74
N GLN A 402 -1.99 -13.24 20.56
CA GLN A 402 -1.48 -14.58 20.85
C GLN A 402 -1.42 -15.46 19.59
N GLU A 403 -2.44 -15.43 18.72
CA GLU A 403 -2.39 -16.15 17.43
C GLU A 403 -1.27 -15.60 16.53
N ALA A 404 -1.04 -14.28 16.53
CA ALA A 404 0.09 -13.70 15.79
C ALA A 404 1.44 -14.22 16.32
N LEU A 405 1.60 -14.27 17.64
CA LEU A 405 2.81 -14.73 18.33
C LEU A 405 3.02 -16.24 18.23
N LYS A 406 1.95 -17.03 18.14
CA LYS A 406 2.03 -18.47 17.86
C LYS A 406 2.65 -18.75 16.49
N ILE A 407 2.33 -17.92 15.50
CA ILE A 407 2.86 -18.04 14.14
C ILE A 407 4.27 -17.42 14.03
N ALA A 408 4.49 -16.27 14.68
CA ALA A 408 5.76 -15.57 14.68
C ALA A 408 6.14 -15.15 16.12
N PRO A 409 6.82 -16.04 16.88
CA PRO A 409 7.20 -15.75 18.27
C PRO A 409 8.14 -14.55 18.42
N THR A 410 8.86 -14.19 17.36
CA THR A 410 9.78 -13.05 17.31
C THR A 410 9.11 -11.73 16.90
N TYR A 411 7.77 -11.68 16.84
CA TYR A 411 7.04 -10.49 16.40
C TYR A 411 6.92 -9.45 17.52
N ALA A 412 7.93 -8.58 17.62
CA ALA A 412 8.09 -7.61 18.70
C ALA A 412 6.87 -6.68 18.89
N GLU A 413 6.27 -6.17 17.83
CA GLU A 413 5.12 -5.28 17.92
C GLU A 413 3.88 -5.97 18.53
N ALA A 414 3.71 -7.26 18.27
CA ALA A 414 2.62 -8.04 18.86
C ALA A 414 2.82 -8.24 20.36
N TRP A 415 4.05 -8.54 20.80
CA TRP A 415 4.41 -8.56 22.22
C TRP A 415 4.18 -7.20 22.89
N ASN A 416 4.61 -6.10 22.26
CA ASN A 416 4.39 -4.75 22.78
C ASN A 416 2.91 -4.43 22.96
N ASN A 417 2.07 -4.71 21.96
CA ASN A 417 0.64 -4.38 22.07
C ASN A 417 -0.11 -5.32 23.03
N LEU A 418 0.35 -6.55 23.20
CA LEU A 418 -0.16 -7.44 24.24
C LEU A 418 0.15 -6.88 25.63
N GLY A 419 1.40 -6.44 25.86
CA GLY A 419 1.84 -5.78 27.08
C GLY A 419 1.04 -4.52 27.40
N LEU A 420 0.70 -3.73 26.37
CA LEU A 420 -0.13 -2.53 26.54
C LEU A 420 -1.54 -2.87 27.03
N ILE A 421 -2.15 -3.95 26.52
CA ILE A 421 -3.47 -4.38 26.98
C ILE A 421 -3.39 -4.87 28.44
N HIS A 422 -2.39 -5.67 28.79
CA HIS A 422 -2.24 -6.13 30.16
C HIS A 422 -1.91 -4.99 31.13
N PHE A 423 -1.15 -3.99 30.70
CA PHE A 423 -0.92 -2.76 31.45
C PHE A 423 -2.22 -2.00 31.73
N GLN A 424 -3.09 -1.85 30.71
CA GLN A 424 -4.41 -1.22 30.87
C GLN A 424 -5.37 -2.02 31.77
N GLN A 425 -5.10 -3.30 31.99
CA GLN A 425 -5.84 -4.17 32.90
C GLN A 425 -5.21 -4.26 34.30
N ASP A 426 -4.25 -3.37 34.62
CA ASP A 426 -3.46 -3.36 35.85
C ASP A 426 -2.66 -4.65 36.13
N LYS A 427 -2.45 -5.48 35.10
CA LYS A 427 -1.64 -6.71 35.17
C LYS A 427 -0.16 -6.38 34.91
N LEU A 428 0.43 -5.58 35.79
CA LEU A 428 1.78 -5.03 35.62
C LEU A 428 2.86 -6.11 35.43
N TYR A 429 2.77 -7.25 36.12
CA TYR A 429 3.74 -8.34 35.99
C TYR A 429 3.78 -8.91 34.55
N LEU A 430 2.61 -9.19 33.96
CA LEU A 430 2.51 -9.69 32.60
C LEU A 430 2.98 -8.65 31.58
N ALA A 431 2.59 -7.38 31.78
CA ALA A 431 3.01 -6.29 30.92
C ALA A 431 4.54 -6.16 30.86
N VAL A 432 5.22 -6.23 32.02
CA VAL A 432 6.69 -6.18 32.10
C VAL A 432 7.33 -7.35 31.34
N GLU A 433 6.81 -8.57 31.52
CA GLU A 433 7.30 -9.76 30.81
C GLU A 433 7.16 -9.60 29.29
N GLU A 434 6.00 -9.15 28.82
CA GLU A 434 5.69 -9.00 27.40
C GLU A 434 6.48 -7.86 26.74
N PHE A 435 6.66 -6.73 27.42
CA PHE A 435 7.52 -5.67 26.94
C PHE A 435 9.00 -6.09 26.89
N THR A 436 9.44 -6.89 27.86
CA THR A 436 10.82 -7.43 27.85
C THR A 436 11.02 -8.38 26.67
N LYS A 437 10.07 -9.29 26.41
CA LYS A 437 10.09 -10.13 25.20
C LYS A 437 10.09 -9.31 23.91
N ALA A 438 9.31 -8.23 23.85
CA ALA A 438 9.31 -7.32 22.70
C ALA A 438 10.71 -6.69 22.46
N ILE A 439 11.41 -6.27 23.52
CA ILE A 439 12.78 -5.74 23.43
C ILE A 439 13.78 -6.82 22.99
N GLU A 440 13.66 -8.04 23.52
CA GLU A 440 14.50 -9.18 23.10
C GLU A 440 14.34 -9.47 21.60
N CYS A 441 13.11 -9.39 21.10
CA CYS A 441 12.79 -9.60 19.68
C CYS A 441 13.27 -8.45 18.79
N ASN A 442 13.06 -7.20 19.22
CA ASN A 442 13.50 -6.02 18.48
C ASN A 442 13.95 -4.92 19.44
N LYS A 443 15.28 -4.78 19.56
CA LYS A 443 15.88 -3.77 20.42
C LYS A 443 15.60 -2.34 19.95
N ASN A 444 15.22 -2.10 18.70
CA ASN A 444 15.09 -0.73 18.17
C ASN A 444 13.69 -0.12 18.36
N LEU A 445 12.76 -0.84 18.98
CA LEU A 445 11.39 -0.37 19.18
C LEU A 445 11.31 0.59 20.38
N ALA A 446 11.60 1.88 20.14
CA ALA A 446 11.63 2.93 21.18
C ALA A 446 10.33 3.00 22.02
N GLU A 447 9.17 2.76 21.39
CA GLU A 447 7.87 2.71 22.05
C GLU A 447 7.81 1.66 23.17
N THR A 448 8.46 0.51 23.00
CA THR A 448 8.47 -0.57 24.00
C THR A 448 9.28 -0.20 25.24
N TYR A 449 10.42 0.49 25.06
CA TYR A 449 11.19 1.01 26.20
C TYR A 449 10.38 2.05 26.98
N LEU A 450 9.67 2.93 26.27
CA LEU A 450 8.76 3.88 26.90
C LEU A 450 7.66 3.17 27.70
N ASN A 451 6.98 2.19 27.11
CA ASN A 451 5.90 1.47 27.79
C ASN A 451 6.40 0.67 29.00
N LEU A 452 7.55 0.02 28.89
CA LEU A 452 8.19 -0.68 30.01
C LEU A 452 8.62 0.31 31.11
N GLY A 453 9.16 1.47 30.74
CA GLY A 453 9.48 2.54 31.67
C GLY A 453 8.26 3.00 32.45
N THR A 454 7.13 3.19 31.77
CA THR A 454 5.84 3.52 32.42
C THR A 454 5.37 2.43 33.38
N CYS A 455 5.58 1.14 33.07
CA CYS A 455 5.29 0.06 34.02
C CYS A 455 6.12 0.19 35.31
N TYR A 456 7.40 0.52 35.18
CA TYR A 456 8.28 0.72 36.33
C TYR A 456 7.96 2.00 37.13
N VAL A 457 7.46 3.05 36.49
CA VAL A 457 6.90 4.21 37.21
C VAL A 457 5.72 3.77 38.08
N ASN A 458 4.79 3.00 37.53
CA ASN A 458 3.62 2.51 38.27
C ASN A 458 3.99 1.54 39.39
N SER A 459 5.10 0.80 39.25
CA SER A 459 5.63 -0.07 40.32
C SER A 459 6.57 0.65 41.30
N GLY A 460 6.74 1.98 41.18
CA GLY A 460 7.60 2.79 42.06
C GLY A 460 9.11 2.65 41.83
N ASN A 461 9.57 1.99 40.76
CA ASN A 461 10.99 1.83 40.46
C ASN A 461 11.47 2.92 39.49
N PHE A 462 11.67 4.12 40.04
CA PHE A 462 11.96 5.32 39.25
C PHE A 462 13.33 5.27 38.54
N ASP A 463 14.35 4.64 39.12
CA ASP A 463 15.68 4.57 38.49
C ASP A 463 15.69 3.69 37.24
N LYS A 464 14.98 2.55 37.27
CA LYS A 464 14.79 1.72 36.08
C LYS A 464 13.96 2.46 35.02
N ALA A 465 12.91 3.16 35.43
CA ALA A 465 12.10 3.95 34.51
C ALA A 465 12.93 5.03 33.81
N GLU A 466 13.80 5.74 34.53
CA GLU A 466 14.68 6.77 33.97
C GLU A 466 15.61 6.19 32.90
N SER A 467 16.26 5.07 33.21
CA SER A 467 17.14 4.36 32.27
C SER A 467 16.40 3.96 30.99
N LEU A 468 15.18 3.42 31.12
CA LEU A 468 14.37 3.00 29.99
C LEU A 468 13.88 4.17 29.13
N PHE A 469 13.48 5.29 29.73
CA PHE A 469 13.12 6.48 28.94
C PHE A 469 14.32 7.06 28.19
N ARG A 470 15.52 7.05 28.79
CA ARG A 470 16.75 7.46 28.11
C ARG A 470 17.11 6.52 26.95
N GLU A 471 16.90 5.21 27.12
CA GLU A 471 17.04 4.25 26.01
C GLU A 471 16.03 4.52 24.89
N ALA A 472 14.77 4.80 25.21
CA ALA A 472 13.76 5.16 24.21
C ALA A 472 14.19 6.39 23.39
N ILE A 473 14.72 7.42 24.05
CA ILE A 473 15.27 8.64 23.41
C ILE A 473 16.50 8.31 22.57
N SER A 474 17.42 7.46 23.06
CA SER A 474 18.61 7.04 22.31
C SER A 474 18.24 6.36 21.00
N ARG A 475 17.20 5.51 20.99
CA ARG A 475 16.76 4.80 19.78
C ARG A 475 15.94 5.66 18.84
N ASN A 476 15.17 6.61 19.37
CA ASN A 476 14.47 7.59 18.56
C ASN A 476 14.58 8.99 19.18
N PRO A 477 15.60 9.78 18.77
CA PRO A 477 15.79 11.15 19.26
C PRO A 477 14.66 12.12 18.90
N GLU A 478 13.83 11.78 17.92
CA GLU A 478 12.64 12.56 17.54
C GLU A 478 11.37 12.08 18.27
N TYR A 479 11.48 11.24 19.31
CA TYR A 479 10.32 10.68 20.03
C TYR A 479 9.86 11.55 21.19
N GLU A 480 8.99 12.51 20.90
CA GLU A 480 8.52 13.54 21.82
C GLU A 480 7.89 12.98 23.11
N LYS A 481 7.18 11.84 23.01
CA LYS A 481 6.55 11.19 24.17
C LYS A 481 7.55 10.67 25.19
N ALA A 482 8.75 10.27 24.75
CA ALA A 482 9.79 9.78 25.65
C ALA A 482 10.39 10.91 26.49
N TYR A 483 10.62 12.07 25.88
CA TYR A 483 11.00 13.29 26.60
C TYR A 483 9.91 13.70 27.59
N PHE A 484 8.65 13.71 27.17
CA PHE A 484 7.53 14.04 28.06
C PHE A 484 7.44 13.12 29.28
N ASN A 485 7.52 11.81 29.09
CA ASN A 485 7.46 10.85 30.20
C ASN A 485 8.68 10.92 31.13
N LEU A 486 9.87 11.20 30.58
CA LEU A 486 11.07 11.46 31.39
C LEU A 486 10.92 12.74 32.21
N GLY A 487 10.36 13.80 31.63
CA GLY A 487 10.03 15.04 32.34
C GLY A 487 9.07 14.79 33.52
N ARG A 488 7.98 14.05 33.29
CA ARG A 488 7.04 13.65 34.35
C ARG A 488 7.69 12.81 35.44
N LEU A 489 8.62 11.92 35.09
CA LEU A 489 9.38 11.14 36.06
C LEU A 489 10.23 12.05 36.96
N TYR A 490 10.86 13.09 36.42
CA TYR A 490 11.61 14.05 37.23
C TYR A 490 10.71 14.89 38.15
N ILE A 491 9.50 15.24 37.71
CA ILE A 491 8.51 15.88 38.60
C ILE A 491 8.20 14.95 39.79
N LEU A 492 7.98 13.66 39.54
CA LEU A 492 7.73 12.67 40.61
C LEU A 492 8.93 12.49 41.54
N LYS A 493 10.16 12.63 41.03
CA LYS A 493 11.40 12.64 41.82
C LYS A 493 11.69 13.99 42.50
N ASN A 494 10.82 15.00 42.33
CA ASN A 494 11.00 16.39 42.76
C ASN A 494 12.26 17.09 42.20
N GLU A 495 12.75 16.62 41.04
CA GLU A 495 13.92 17.17 40.32
C GLU A 495 13.47 18.22 39.28
N ASN A 496 12.79 19.28 39.73
CA ASN A 496 12.05 20.22 38.87
C ASN A 496 12.91 20.89 37.78
N GLN A 497 14.19 21.18 38.06
CA GLN A 497 15.10 21.77 37.07
C GLN A 497 15.35 20.83 35.87
N LYS A 498 15.57 19.53 36.14
CA LYS A 498 15.75 18.54 35.06
C LYS A 498 14.45 18.30 34.30
N ALA A 499 13.32 18.31 34.99
CA ALA A 499 12.00 18.21 34.37
C ALA A 499 11.79 19.31 33.32
N VAL A 500 12.10 20.57 33.66
CA VAL A 500 12.01 21.72 32.74
C VAL A 500 12.85 21.50 31.46
N GLU A 501 14.11 21.09 31.59
CA GLU A 501 15.02 20.91 30.44
C GLU A 501 14.48 19.90 29.41
N VAL A 502 13.97 18.77 29.91
CA VAL A 502 13.46 17.69 29.05
C VAL A 502 12.08 18.05 28.49
N LEU A 503 11.20 18.67 29.27
CA LEU A 503 9.88 19.11 28.80
C LEU A 503 9.97 20.24 27.77
N GLU A 504 10.94 21.15 27.89
CA GLU A 504 11.23 22.14 26.84
C GLU A 504 11.65 21.49 25.52
N THR A 505 12.41 20.39 25.59
CA THR A 505 12.77 19.61 24.39
C THR A 505 11.54 18.99 23.76
N ALA A 506 10.63 18.39 24.55
CA ALA A 506 9.36 17.86 24.05
C ALA A 506 8.48 18.97 23.42
N ARG A 507 8.42 20.15 24.04
CA ARG A 507 7.68 21.31 23.52
C ARG A 507 8.25 21.80 22.19
N ARG A 508 9.57 21.87 22.02
CA ARG A 508 10.17 22.28 20.75
C ARG A 508 9.84 21.32 19.60
N MET A 509 9.65 20.03 19.90
CA MET A 509 9.28 19.01 18.91
C MET A 509 7.81 19.11 18.51
N ASP A 510 6.91 19.37 19.46
CA ASP A 510 5.48 19.57 19.20
C ASP A 510 4.94 20.78 20.00
N PRO A 511 5.09 22.01 19.48
CA PRO A 511 4.70 23.23 20.19
C PRO A 511 3.20 23.37 20.41
N ALA A 512 2.39 22.66 19.62
CA ALA A 512 0.92 22.69 19.71
C ALA A 512 0.36 21.72 20.74
N ASN A 513 1.21 20.88 21.35
CA ASN A 513 0.75 19.88 22.30
C ASN A 513 0.37 20.50 23.65
N LYS A 514 -0.94 20.65 23.87
CA LYS A 514 -1.49 21.21 25.11
C LYS A 514 -1.01 20.49 26.37
N LYS A 515 -0.79 19.17 26.32
CA LYS A 515 -0.28 18.40 27.47
C LYS A 515 1.15 18.77 27.84
N PHE A 516 1.99 19.05 26.85
CA PHE A 516 3.38 19.45 27.08
C PHE A 516 3.43 20.84 27.71
N LEU A 517 2.63 21.77 27.19
CA LEU A 517 2.50 23.12 27.75
C LEU A 517 2.00 23.10 29.19
N PHE A 518 0.96 22.32 29.50
CA PHE A 518 0.40 22.22 30.84
C PHE A 518 1.44 21.73 31.86
N ASN A 519 2.06 20.56 31.61
CA ASN A 519 3.04 20.00 32.56
C ASN A 519 4.29 20.88 32.68
N LEU A 520 4.70 21.54 31.60
CA LEU A 520 5.83 22.47 31.64
C LEU A 520 5.50 23.73 32.46
N ALA A 521 4.29 24.28 32.31
CA ALA A 521 3.84 25.43 33.09
C ALA A 521 3.79 25.12 34.58
N GLU A 522 3.16 23.99 34.96
CA GLU A 522 3.11 23.48 36.34
C GLU A 522 4.52 23.27 36.92
N THR A 523 5.45 22.73 36.12
CA THR A 523 6.84 22.54 36.58
C THR A 523 7.54 23.89 36.77
N TYR A 524 7.27 24.88 35.91
CA TYR A 524 7.86 26.21 36.03
C TYR A 524 7.34 26.98 37.24
N GLU A 525 6.14 26.72 37.77
CA GLU A 525 5.68 27.37 39.01
C GLU A 525 6.67 27.14 40.16
N LYS A 526 7.32 25.97 40.17
CA LYS A 526 8.31 25.55 41.16
C LYS A 526 9.74 26.02 40.87
N VAL A 527 10.00 26.62 39.71
CA VAL A 527 11.36 26.95 39.21
C VAL A 527 11.50 28.42 38.83
N ASP A 528 10.56 28.94 38.02
CA ASP A 528 10.55 30.30 37.47
C ASP A 528 9.09 30.76 37.22
N MET A 529 8.53 31.48 38.19
CA MET A 529 7.14 31.95 38.14
C MET A 529 6.83 32.82 36.91
N LYS A 530 7.81 33.59 36.39
CA LYS A 530 7.58 34.46 35.22
C LYS A 530 7.32 33.64 33.97
N LYS A 531 8.12 32.58 33.76
CA LYS A 531 7.93 31.64 32.65
C LYS A 531 6.67 30.81 32.81
N ALA A 532 6.33 30.42 34.04
CA ALA A 532 5.07 29.73 34.33
C ALA A 532 3.87 30.58 33.86
N LEU A 533 3.83 31.85 34.25
CA LEU A 533 2.77 32.78 33.87
C LEU A 533 2.65 32.97 32.35
N GLU A 534 3.79 33.08 31.65
CA GLU A 534 3.83 33.18 30.19
C GLU A 534 3.22 31.93 29.51
N LEU A 535 3.59 30.74 30.00
CA LEU A 535 3.09 29.48 29.45
C LEU A 535 1.61 29.26 29.76
N TRP A 536 1.14 29.60 30.97
CA TRP A 536 -0.28 29.53 31.31
C TRP A 536 -1.12 30.44 30.43
N ARG A 537 -0.68 31.68 30.19
CA ARG A 537 -1.36 32.61 29.26
C ARG A 537 -1.36 32.07 27.83
N THR A 538 -0.25 31.49 27.39
CA THR A 538 -0.14 30.86 26.07
C THR A 538 -1.13 29.70 25.95
N LEU A 539 -1.18 28.81 26.94
CA LEU A 539 -2.10 27.67 26.94
C LEU A 539 -3.56 28.15 26.95
N PHE A 540 -3.90 29.13 27.79
CA PHE A 540 -5.23 29.73 27.85
C PHE A 540 -5.70 30.25 26.49
N ALA A 541 -4.84 30.96 25.77
CA ALA A 541 -5.13 31.51 24.44
C ALA A 541 -5.37 30.43 23.36
N THR A 542 -4.86 29.20 23.54
CA THR A 542 -4.99 28.10 22.57
C THR A 542 -6.23 27.21 22.79
N LEU A 543 -6.98 27.41 23.88
CA LEU A 543 -8.19 26.64 24.18
C LEU A 543 -9.39 27.18 23.39
N SER A 544 -10.21 26.29 22.83
CA SER A 544 -11.47 26.62 22.13
C SER A 544 -12.58 26.97 23.14
N ASP A 545 -13.65 27.63 22.69
CA ASP A 545 -14.86 27.94 23.49
C ASP A 545 -15.84 26.75 23.60
N ASP A 546 -15.34 25.51 23.61
CA ASP A 546 -16.17 24.32 23.82
C ASP A 546 -16.29 23.96 25.30
N ASN A 547 -17.35 23.21 25.66
CA ASN A 547 -17.65 22.83 27.05
C ASN A 547 -16.50 22.04 27.71
N GLU A 548 -15.74 21.27 26.93
CA GLU A 548 -14.62 20.47 27.43
C GLU A 548 -13.41 21.36 27.80
N SER A 549 -13.17 22.43 27.04
CA SER A 549 -12.13 23.42 27.32
C SER A 549 -12.50 24.40 28.43
N GLN A 550 -13.78 24.60 28.76
CA GLN A 550 -14.20 25.51 29.83
C GLN A 550 -13.68 25.09 31.21
N GLN A 551 -13.70 23.80 31.52
CA GLN A 551 -13.19 23.28 32.79
C GLN A 551 -11.67 23.53 32.91
N ILE A 552 -10.93 23.22 31.84
CA ILE A 552 -9.49 23.44 31.77
C ILE A 552 -9.15 24.94 31.84
N ARG A 553 -9.95 25.80 31.20
CA ARG A 553 -9.78 27.26 31.30
C ARG A 553 -9.96 27.75 32.73
N SER A 554 -10.96 27.25 33.45
CA SER A 554 -11.17 27.62 34.85
C SER A 554 -9.98 27.24 35.73
N GLU A 555 -9.40 26.06 35.49
CA GLU A 555 -8.20 25.59 36.19
C GLU A 555 -6.99 26.48 35.87
N ILE A 556 -6.75 26.79 34.60
CA ILE A 556 -5.65 27.68 34.19
C ILE A 556 -5.83 29.10 34.73
N SER A 557 -7.05 29.64 34.74
CA SER A 557 -7.33 30.95 35.32
C SER A 557 -6.98 31.02 36.80
N LEU A 558 -7.16 29.91 37.54
CA LEU A 558 -6.75 29.80 38.94
C LEU A 558 -5.22 29.92 39.06
N HIS A 559 -4.46 29.13 38.29
CA HIS A 559 -3.00 29.20 38.26
C HIS A 559 -2.47 30.60 37.90
N ILE A 560 -3.08 31.26 36.91
CA ILE A 560 -2.71 32.64 36.53
C ILE A 560 -2.96 33.60 37.70
N HIS A 561 -4.13 33.51 38.34
CA HIS A 561 -4.48 34.38 39.45
C HIS A 561 -3.56 34.17 40.66
N GLU A 562 -3.26 32.92 41.01
CA GLU A 562 -2.34 32.56 42.10
C GLU A 562 -0.94 33.15 41.84
N LEU A 563 -0.38 32.95 40.64
CA LEU A 563 0.92 33.50 40.26
C LEU A 563 0.97 35.04 40.21
N GLU A 564 -0.14 35.69 39.84
CA GLU A 564 -0.26 37.15 39.84
C GLU A 564 -0.43 37.74 41.24
N SER A 565 -1.10 37.02 42.14
CA SER A 565 -1.33 37.42 43.53
C SER A 565 -0.10 37.24 44.43
N GLY A 566 0.85 36.38 44.06
CA GLY A 566 2.04 36.06 44.85
C GLY A 566 1.76 35.12 46.03
N GLU A 567 0.54 34.59 46.16
CA GLU A 567 0.18 33.56 47.13
C GLU A 567 0.54 32.18 46.56
N ILE A 568 1.64 31.59 47.04
CA ILE A 568 1.91 30.16 46.77
C ILE A 568 1.04 29.37 47.74
N PRO A 569 0.13 28.49 47.28
CA PRO A 569 -0.53 27.58 48.20
C PRO A 569 0.48 26.54 48.67
N ASP A 570 0.81 26.58 49.96
CA ASP A 570 1.19 25.36 50.69
C ASP A 570 0.01 24.39 50.56
N LYS A 571 0.03 23.54 49.53
CA LYS A 571 -0.84 22.36 49.47
C LYS A 571 -0.08 21.16 50.06
N PRO A 572 -0.75 20.37 50.91
CA PRO A 572 -0.13 19.30 51.71
C PRO A 572 0.43 18.14 50.88
#